data_AF-A0A2I0NMN6-F1
#
_entry.id   AF-A0A2I0NMN6-F1
#
_cell.length_a   1.000
_cell.length_b   1.000
_cell.length_c   1.000
_cell.angle_alpha   90.00
_cell.angle_beta   90.00
_cell.angle_gamma   90.00
#
_symmetry.space_group_name_H-M   'P 1'
#
loop_
_entity.id
_entity.type
_entity.pdbx_description
1 polymer ?
#
loop_
_entity_poly.entity_id
_entity_poly.type
_entity_poly.pdbx_seq_one_letter_code
_entity_poly.pdbx_strand_id
1 'polypeptide(L)' 'MLHSSAQDDYTNLDYLVTEEIIDPETGRDMKSANGLRNRLVHEYDGVNDHIAYAAMQRLMPRLRRFSEEVLIWLNADRT' A
#
# COMPACT_ATOMS: atom_id res chain seq x y z
N MET A 1 16.34 13.60 14.45
CA MET A 1 16.62 12.19 14.15
C MET A 1 15.28 11.52 13.88
N LEU A 2 15.03 11.05 12.66
CA LEU A 2 13.87 10.21 12.39
C LEU A 2 14.14 8.86 13.06
N HIS A 3 13.60 8.66 14.26
CA HIS A 3 13.49 7.33 14.85
C HIS A 3 12.45 6.53 14.06
N SER A 4 12.77 6.16 12.82
CA SER A 4 11.98 5.19 12.07
C SER A 4 12.37 3.80 12.54
N SER A 5 11.75 3.32 13.63
CA SER A 5 11.56 1.87 13.73
C SER A 5 10.45 1.55 12.75
N ALA A 6 10.80 1.13 11.53
CA ALA A 6 9.80 0.62 10.59
C ALA A 6 8.93 -0.40 11.32
N GLN A 7 7.62 -0.13 11.43
CA GLN A 7 6.67 -1.05 12.05
C GLN A 7 6.22 -2.06 10.99
N ASP A 8 5.25 -2.91 11.31
CA ASP A 8 4.66 -3.78 10.29
C ASP A 8 3.95 -2.95 9.21
N ASP A 9 3.81 -3.54 8.01
CA ASP A 9 3.28 -2.81 6.85
C ASP A 9 1.85 -2.28 7.07
N TYR A 10 1.04 -2.91 7.92
CA TYR A 10 -0.32 -2.45 8.20
C TYR A 10 -0.30 -1.21 9.11
N THR A 11 0.53 -1.23 10.15
CA THR A 11 0.63 -0.09 11.06
C THR A 11 1.33 1.11 10.42
N ASN A 12 2.30 0.89 9.53
CA ASN A 12 2.89 1.96 8.72
C ASN A 12 1.83 2.64 7.83
N LEU A 13 0.89 1.88 7.24
CA LEU A 13 -0.20 2.46 6.45
C LEU A 13 -1.20 3.24 7.31
N ASP A 14 -1.50 2.76 8.52
CA ASP A 14 -2.35 3.50 9.46
C ASP A 14 -1.70 4.82 9.90
N TYR A 15 -0.38 4.82 10.08
CA TYR A 15 0.37 6.03 10.35
C TYR A 15 0.25 7.04 9.19
N LEU A 16 0.45 6.62 7.94
CA LEU A 16 0.32 7.52 6.78
C LEU A 16 -1.08 8.12 6.64
N VAL A 17 -2.13 7.37 6.99
CA VAL A 17 -3.51 7.89 7.02
C VAL A 17 -3.69 8.87 8.18
N THR A 18 -3.15 8.57 9.35
CA THR A 18 -3.26 9.41 10.55
C THR A 18 -2.56 10.76 10.35
N GLU A 19 -1.42 10.77 9.66
CA GLU A 19 -0.69 11.99 9.31
C GLU A 19 -1.26 12.69 8.06
N GLU A 20 -2.41 12.23 7.54
CA GLU A 20 -3.09 12.81 6.36
C GLU A 20 -2.21 12.84 5.09
N ILE A 21 -1.21 11.97 5.01
CA ILE A 21 -0.31 11.84 3.85
C ILE A 21 -1.01 11.11 2.70
N ILE A 22 -1.87 10.14 3.02
CA ILE A 22 -2.68 9.39 2.07
C ILE A 22 -4.13 9.35 2.50
N ASP A 23 -5.04 9.21 1.54
CA ASP A 23 -6.47 9.11 1.83
C ASP A 23 -6.80 7.80 2.58
N PRO A 24 -7.78 7.77 3.51
CA PRO A 24 -8.19 6.55 4.19
C PRO A 24 -8.61 5.41 3.24
N GLU A 25 -9.17 5.72 2.07
CA GLU A 25 -9.45 4.73 1.03
C GLU A 25 -8.17 4.13 0.45
N THR A 26 -7.19 4.97 0.13
CA THR A 26 -5.86 4.54 -0.32
C THR A 26 -5.21 3.64 0.73
N GLY A 27 -5.29 3.98 2.02
CA GLY A 27 -4.79 3.15 3.11
C GLY A 27 -5.42 1.74 3.13
N ARG A 28 -6.74 1.63 2.99
CA ARG A 28 -7.44 0.33 2.89
C ARG A 28 -7.02 -0.47 1.66
N ASP A 29 -6.82 0.20 0.54
CA ASP A 29 -6.39 -0.42 -0.71
C ASP A 29 -4.96 -0.97 -0.62
N MET A 30 -4.05 -0.24 0.03
CA MET A 30 -2.67 -0.68 0.24
C MET A 30 -2.59 -1.86 1.21
N LYS A 31 -3.44 -1.90 2.25
CA LYS A 31 -3.58 -3.08 3.12
C LYS A 31 -4.02 -4.32 2.34
N SER A 32 -4.91 -4.14 1.37
CA SER A 32 -5.34 -5.22 0.47
C SER A 32 -4.20 -5.67 -0.47
N ALA A 33 -3.37 -4.73 -0.94
CA ALA A 33 -2.19 -5.03 -1.73
C ALA A 33 -1.12 -5.81 -0.92
N ASN A 34 -0.89 -5.43 0.35
CA ASN A 34 -0.01 -6.18 1.25
C ASN A 34 -0.52 -7.61 1.48
N GLY A 35 -1.83 -7.78 1.66
CA GLY A 35 -2.45 -9.10 1.75
C GLY A 35 -2.19 -9.96 0.50
N LEU A 36 -2.34 -9.38 -0.69
CA LEU A 36 -2.03 -10.07 -1.95
C LEU A 36 -0.54 -10.44 -2.04
N ARG A 37 0.37 -9.52 -1.69
CA ARG A 37 1.81 -9.79 -1.65
C ARG A 37 2.15 -10.95 -0.72
N ASN A 38 1.53 -10.99 0.46
CA ASN A 38 1.74 -12.08 1.41
C ASN A 38 1.25 -13.41 0.84
N ARG A 39 0.07 -13.42 0.23
CA ARG A 39 -0.51 -14.62 -0.40
C ARG A 39 0.35 -15.12 -1.57
N LEU A 40 0.85 -14.21 -2.41
CA LEU A 40 1.76 -14.53 -3.51
C LEU A 40 3.07 -15.13 -2.98
N VAL A 41 3.71 -14.50 -2.00
CA VAL A 41 5.02 -14.96 -1.50
C VAL A 41 4.93 -16.27 -0.72
N HIS A 42 3.90 -16.46 0.10
CA HIS A 42 3.85 -17.57 1.05
C HIS A 42 3.05 -18.78 0.57
N GLU A 43 2.20 -18.64 -0.44
CA GLU A 43 1.28 -19.72 -0.84
C GLU A 43 1.33 -20.01 -2.34
N TYR A 44 2.48 -19.81 -3.01
CA TYR A 44 2.64 -19.99 -4.46
C TYR A 44 2.03 -21.30 -5.00
N ASP A 45 2.23 -22.43 -4.31
CA ASP A 45 1.70 -23.74 -4.73
C ASP A 45 0.17 -23.87 -4.58
N GLY A 46 -0.47 -22.97 -3.82
CA GLY A 46 -1.91 -22.93 -3.56
C GLY A 46 -2.58 -21.63 -3.95
N VAL A 47 -1.91 -20.74 -4.70
CA VAL A 47 -2.51 -19.55 -5.28
C VAL A 47 -3.17 -19.94 -6.60
N ASN A 48 -4.45 -19.61 -6.74
CA ASN A 48 -5.10 -19.66 -8.03
C ASN A 48 -4.65 -18.44 -8.85
N ASP A 49 -3.82 -18.66 -9.86
CA ASP A 49 -3.26 -17.62 -10.73
C ASP A 49 -4.32 -16.67 -11.31
N HIS A 50 -5.52 -17.19 -11.60
CA HIS A 50 -6.62 -16.37 -12.11
C HIS A 50 -7.12 -15.37 -11.06
N ILE A 51 -7.25 -15.81 -9.81
CA ILE A 51 -7.64 -14.94 -8.69
C ILE A 51 -6.54 -13.90 -8.42
N ALA A 52 -5.27 -14.32 -8.46
CA ALA A 52 -4.15 -13.40 -8.30
C ALA A 52 -4.11 -12.35 -9.41
N TYR A 53 -4.28 -12.76 -10.67
CA TYR A 53 -4.30 -11.86 -11.81
C TYR A 53 -5.44 -10.82 -11.72
N ALA A 54 -6.66 -11.27 -11.42
CA ALA A 54 -7.79 -10.37 -11.23
C ALA A 54 -7.56 -9.37 -10.08
N ALA A 55 -6.96 -9.82 -8.97
CA ALA A 55 -6.60 -8.96 -7.86
C ALA A 55 -5.53 -7.93 -8.25
N MET A 56 -4.50 -8.34 -8.99
CA MET A 56 -3.47 -7.44 -9.52
C MET A 56 -4.07 -6.36 -10.42
N GLN A 57 -4.93 -6.74 -11.37
CA GLN A 57 -5.60 -5.78 -12.26
C GLN A 57 -6.44 -4.75 -11.49
N ARG A 58 -7.17 -5.19 -10.47
CA ARG A 58 -7.96 -4.31 -9.59
C ARG A 58 -7.09 -3.35 -8.77
N LEU A 59 -5.93 -3.81 -8.30
CA LEU A 59 -5.04 -3.04 -7.42
C LEU A 59 -4.12 -2.07 -8.18
N MET A 60 -3.79 -2.32 -9.45
CA MET A 60 -2.91 -1.45 -10.23
C MET A 60 -3.31 0.04 -10.24
N PRO A 61 -4.56 0.42 -10.53
CA PRO A 61 -4.93 1.85 -10.48
C PRO A 61 -4.82 2.42 -9.06
N ARG A 62 -5.02 1.61 -8.01
CA ARG A 62 -4.95 2.04 -6.61
C ARG A 62 -3.50 2.29 -6.16
N LEU A 63 -2.56 1.47 -6.64
CA LEU A 63 -1.11 1.70 -6.43
C LEU A 63 -0.63 2.99 -7.10
N ARG A 64 -1.19 3.33 -8.27
CA ARG A 64 -0.92 4.62 -8.92
C ARG A 64 -1.40 5.79 -8.06
N ARG A 65 -2.64 5.74 -7.57
CA ARG A 65 -3.18 6.76 -6.65
C ARG A 65 -2.30 6.95 -5.42
N PHE A 66 -1.90 5.85 -4.76
CA PHE A 66 -0.97 5.92 -3.64
C PHE A 66 0.34 6.65 -3.99
N SER A 67 0.91 6.33 -5.16
CA SER A 67 2.13 6.98 -5.62
C SER A 67 1.93 8.48 -5.86
N GLU A 68 0.78 8.89 -6.39
CA GLU A 68 0.42 10.29 -6.61
C GLU A 68 0.29 11.06 -5.29
N GLU A 69 -0.41 10.50 -4.29
CA GLU A 69 -0.58 11.10 -2.96
C GLU A 69 0.77 11.31 -2.26
N VAL A 70 1.65 10.30 -2.27
CA VAL A 70 3.00 10.41 -1.70
C VAL A 70 3.85 11.44 -2.45
N LEU A 71 3.76 11.51 -3.78
CA LEU A 71 4.47 12.51 -4.57
C LEU A 71 3.98 13.93 -4.30
N ILE A 72 2.68 14.14 -4.09
CA ILE A 72 2.12 15.43 -3.70
C ILE A 72 2.71 15.85 -2.36
N TRP A 73 2.68 14.97 -1.36
CA TRP A 73 3.23 15.24 -0.03
C TRP A 73 4.73 15.58 -0.08
N LEU A 74 5.54 14.79 -0.78
CA LEU A 74 6.98 15.04 -0.94
C LEU A 74 7.32 16.39 -1.59
N ASN A 75 6.45 16.88 -2.46
CA ASN A 75 6.64 18.18 -3.11
C ASN A 75 6.15 19.34 -2.25
N ALA A 76 5.14 19.14 -1.40
CA ALA A 76 4.65 20.15 -0.47
C ALA A 76 5.71 20.49 0.60
N ASP A 77 6.44 19.48 1.10
CA ASP A 77 7.52 19.64 2.09
C ASP A 77 8.78 20.37 1.55
N ARG A 78 8.83 20.67 0.24
CA ARG A 78 9.95 21.35 -0.42
C ARG A 78 9.72 22.85 -0.66
N THR A 79 8.60 23.38 -0.19
CA THR A 79 8.20 24.80 -0.30
C THR A 79 8.09 25.44 1.06
#